data_AF-A0A530L677-F1
#
_entry.id   AF-A0A530L677-F1
#
_cell.length_a   1.000
_cell.length_b   1.000
_cell.length_c   1.000
_cell.angle_alpha   90.00
_cell.angle_beta   90.00
_cell.angle_gamma   90.00
#
_symmetry.space_group_name_H-M   'P 1'
#
loop_
_entity.id
_entity.type
_entity.pdbx_description
1 polymer ?
#
loop_
_entity_poly.entity_id
_entity_poly.type
_entity_poly.pdbx_seq_one_letter_code
_entity_poly.pdbx_strand_id
1 'polypeptide(L)'
;DAAPSLFTMPGENFFEIGTADDFVRWAFRLYKASADAVYCSAGYATIKRMADDAIPVIGHVGLIPSRATWTGGFKAVGKTADTAMQVFEAVK
;
A
#
# COMPACT_ATOMS: atom_id res chain seq x y z
N ASP A 1 -5.70 -24.82 1.86
CA ASP A 1 -5.34 -25.99 1.04
C ASP A 1 -4.73 -25.66 -0.32
N ALA A 2 -5.17 -24.60 -1.03
CA ALA A 2 -4.62 -24.28 -2.36
C ALA A 2 -3.13 -23.84 -2.38
N ALA A 3 -2.67 -23.15 -1.33
CA ALA A 3 -1.29 -22.62 -1.24
C ALA A 3 -0.81 -22.51 0.22
N PRO A 4 -0.60 -23.62 0.93
CA PRO A 4 -0.44 -23.64 2.39
C PRO A 4 0.88 -23.05 2.92
N SER A 5 1.86 -22.81 2.04
CA SER A 5 3.20 -22.32 2.41
C SER A 5 3.59 -21.01 1.73
N LEU A 6 2.72 -20.44 0.90
CA LEU A 6 3.01 -19.20 0.21
C LEU A 6 2.73 -18.01 1.12
N PHE A 7 3.63 -17.03 1.09
CA PHE A 7 3.42 -15.74 1.73
C PHE A 7 2.35 -14.95 0.98
N THR A 8 1.30 -14.56 1.68
CA THR A 8 0.13 -13.89 1.11
C THR A 8 0.11 -12.41 1.46
N MET A 9 -0.16 -11.59 0.44
CA MET A 9 -0.22 -10.13 0.57
C MET A 9 -1.43 -9.55 -0.20
N PRO A 10 -2.66 -9.78 0.29
CA PRO A 10 -3.86 -9.16 -0.28
C PRO A 10 -3.79 -7.63 -0.25
N GLY A 11 -4.46 -7.02 -1.23
CA GLY A 11 -4.55 -5.57 -1.39
C GLY A 11 -5.90 -5.15 -1.94
N GLU A 12 -6.24 -3.89 -1.69
CA GLU A 12 -7.41 -3.23 -2.25
C GLU A 12 -7.04 -1.76 -2.56
N ASN A 13 -7.83 -1.10 -3.40
CA ASN A 13 -7.66 0.32 -3.70
C ASN A 13 -7.85 1.16 -2.44
N PHE A 14 -6.91 2.09 -2.18
CA PHE A 14 -6.91 2.86 -0.94
C PHE A 14 -8.19 3.69 -0.73
N PHE A 15 -8.81 4.15 -1.81
CA PHE A 15 -10.06 4.92 -1.76
C PHE A 15 -11.30 4.07 -1.48
N GLU A 16 -11.24 2.74 -1.64
CA GLU A 16 -12.31 1.81 -1.25
C GLU A 16 -12.27 1.52 0.25
N ILE A 17 -11.10 1.62 0.87
CA ILE A 17 -10.91 1.35 2.30
C ILE A 17 -11.20 2.61 3.13
N GLY A 18 -10.61 3.76 2.76
CA GLY A 18 -10.85 5.03 3.44
C GLY A 18 -9.71 5.46 4.37
N THR A 19 -10.04 5.76 5.63
CA THR A 19 -9.11 6.39 6.58
C THR A 19 -8.11 5.40 7.19
N ALA A 20 -7.13 5.91 7.95
CA ALA A 20 -6.13 5.06 8.59
C ALA A 20 -6.72 4.00 9.55
N ASP A 21 -7.79 4.34 10.29
CA ASP A 21 -8.47 3.36 11.16
C ASP A 21 -9.29 2.35 10.35
N ASP A 22 -9.83 2.74 9.19
CA ASP A 22 -10.53 1.81 8.30
C ASP A 22 -9.55 0.80 7.70
N PHE A 23 -8.33 1.23 7.39
CA PHE A 23 -7.22 0.35 7.02
C PHE A 23 -6.87 -0.66 8.10
N VAL A 24 -6.85 -0.26 9.37
CA VAL A 24 -6.61 -1.20 10.48
C VAL A 24 -7.74 -2.22 10.58
N ARG A 25 -9.01 -1.78 10.51
CA ARG A 25 -10.17 -2.69 10.53
C ARG A 25 -10.14 -3.67 9.36
N TRP A 26 -9.82 -3.18 8.17
CA TRP A 26 -9.68 -3.98 6.95
C TRP A 26 -8.53 -4.99 7.08
N ALA A 27 -7.36 -4.57 7.52
CA ALA A 27 -6.21 -5.43 7.70
C ALA A 27 -6.45 -6.53 8.74
N PHE A 28 -7.08 -6.24 9.88
CA PHE A 28 -7.45 -7.27 10.86
C PHE A 28 -8.42 -8.31 10.30
N ARG A 29 -9.32 -7.94 9.39
CA ARG A 29 -10.17 -8.92 8.71
C ARG A 29 -9.36 -9.87 7.84
N LEU A 30 -8.34 -9.36 7.14
CA LEU A 30 -7.45 -10.17 6.30
C LEU A 30 -6.52 -11.06 7.12
N TYR A 31 -5.99 -10.56 8.24
CA TYR A 31 -5.19 -11.37 9.17
C TYR A 31 -5.99 -12.52 9.77
N LYS A 32 -7.25 -12.27 10.14
CA LYS A 32 -8.17 -13.35 10.57
C LYS A 32 -8.43 -14.38 9.46
N ALA A 33 -8.26 -13.99 8.19
CA ALA A 33 -8.32 -14.85 7.02
C ALA A 33 -6.94 -15.40 6.59
N SER A 34 -5.95 -15.37 7.50
CA SER A 34 -4.60 -15.90 7.32
C SER A 34 -3.71 -15.13 6.33
N ALA A 35 -3.96 -13.84 6.11
CA ALA A 35 -3.00 -12.99 5.39
C ALA A 35 -1.72 -12.80 6.20
N ASP A 36 -0.55 -12.93 5.55
CA ASP A 36 0.75 -12.73 6.20
C ASP A 36 1.15 -11.25 6.26
N ALA A 37 0.68 -10.46 5.30
CA ALA A 37 0.83 -9.02 5.21
C ALA A 37 -0.29 -8.39 4.40
N VAL A 38 -0.34 -7.05 4.35
CA VAL A 38 -1.26 -6.32 3.49
C VAL A 38 -0.54 -5.35 2.55
N TYR A 39 -1.05 -5.22 1.33
CA TYR A 39 -0.62 -4.20 0.39
C TYR A 39 -1.33 -2.87 0.68
N CYS A 40 -0.57 -1.78 0.73
CA CYS A 40 -1.10 -0.43 0.96
C CYS A 40 -0.47 0.58 0.00
N SER A 41 -1.31 1.30 -0.73
CA SER A 41 -0.93 2.42 -1.57
C SER A 41 -1.38 3.77 -1.01
N ALA A 42 -1.72 3.83 0.28
CA ALA A 42 -2.00 5.09 0.97
C ALA A 42 -0.69 5.78 1.41
N GLY A 43 -0.81 6.88 2.14
CA GLY A 43 0.34 7.63 2.67
C GLY A 43 1.01 6.95 3.87
N TYR A 44 2.23 7.42 4.19
CA TYR A 44 3.05 6.88 5.28
C TYR A 44 2.34 6.85 6.64
N ALA A 45 1.53 7.87 6.96
CA ALA A 45 0.76 7.90 8.21
C ALA A 45 -0.19 6.70 8.36
N THR A 46 -0.85 6.28 7.28
CA THR A 46 -1.71 5.08 7.27
C THR A 46 -0.91 3.80 7.42
N ILE A 47 0.24 3.70 6.72
CA ILE A 47 1.14 2.55 6.82
C ILE A 47 1.66 2.42 8.26
N LYS A 48 2.16 3.52 8.83
CA LYS A 48 2.62 3.58 10.21
C LYS A 48 1.51 3.18 11.19
N ARG A 49 0.29 3.69 11.01
CA ARG A 49 -0.85 3.36 11.88
C ARG A 49 -1.14 1.85 11.94
N MET A 50 -1.04 1.14 10.82
CA MET A 50 -1.16 -0.32 10.79
C MET A 50 0.07 -1.01 11.41
N ALA A 51 1.27 -0.53 11.09
CA ALA A 51 2.52 -1.08 11.61
C ALA A 51 2.65 -0.94 13.14
N ASP A 52 2.08 0.12 13.72
CA ASP A 52 2.01 0.34 15.17
C ASP A 52 1.24 -0.78 15.91
N ASP A 53 0.31 -1.46 15.23
CA ASP A 53 -0.41 -2.64 15.73
C ASP A 53 0.24 -3.97 15.25
N ALA A 54 1.52 -3.93 14.85
CA ALA A 54 2.30 -5.07 14.38
C ALA A 54 1.72 -5.79 13.14
N ILE A 55 1.03 -5.05 12.26
CA ILE A 55 0.57 -5.54 10.95
C ILE A 55 1.70 -5.31 9.92
N PRO A 56 2.33 -6.36 9.36
CA PRO A 56 3.17 -6.25 8.18
C PRO A 56 2.47 -5.57 6.99
N VAL A 57 3.10 -4.51 6.45
CA VAL A 57 2.58 -3.73 5.32
C VAL A 57 3.60 -3.66 4.19
N ILE A 58 3.16 -3.95 2.97
CA ILE A 58 3.89 -3.66 1.73
C ILE A 58 3.38 -2.33 1.18
N GLY A 59 4.23 -1.31 1.23
CA GLY A 59 3.95 -0.02 0.60
C GLY A 59 4.10 -0.07 -0.92
N HIS A 60 3.31 0.72 -1.65
CA HIS A 60 3.50 0.98 -3.08
C HIS A 60 3.87 2.44 -3.31
N VAL A 61 4.91 2.68 -4.09
CA VAL A 61 5.39 4.02 -4.46
C VAL A 61 5.56 4.13 -5.98
N GLY A 62 5.59 5.35 -6.50
CA GLY A 62 5.74 5.57 -7.93
C GLY A 62 4.40 5.50 -8.68
N LEU A 63 4.32 4.67 -9.74
CA LEU A 63 3.11 4.55 -10.55
C LEU A 63 2.08 3.68 -9.82
N ILE A 64 1.18 4.33 -9.09
CA ILE A 64 0.07 3.67 -8.42
C ILE A 64 -1.16 3.73 -9.34
N PRO A 65 -1.72 2.59 -9.79
CA PRO A 65 -2.86 2.56 -10.73
C PRO A 65 -4.04 3.45 -10.32
N SER A 66 -4.41 3.43 -9.04
CA SER A 66 -5.48 4.24 -8.46
C SER A 66 -5.18 5.75 -8.42
N ARG A 67 -3.94 6.16 -8.71
CA ARG A 67 -3.51 7.56 -8.81
C ARG A 67 -3.03 7.94 -10.22
N ALA A 68 -3.41 7.17 -11.25
CA ALA A 68 -2.95 7.39 -12.62
C ALA A 68 -3.27 8.79 -13.17
N THR A 69 -4.28 9.50 -12.64
CA THR A 69 -4.58 10.89 -13.03
C THR A 69 -3.45 11.85 -12.67
N TRP A 70 -2.71 11.60 -11.58
CA TRP A 70 -1.60 12.46 -11.15
C TRP A 70 -0.38 12.34 -12.07
N THR A 71 -0.21 11.18 -12.69
CA THR A 71 0.85 10.90 -13.65
C THR A 71 0.41 11.20 -15.10
N GLY A 72 -0.84 11.63 -15.31
CA GLY A 72 -1.42 11.84 -16.64
C GLY A 72 -1.56 10.55 -17.44
N GLY A 73 -1.97 9.46 -16.78
CA GLY A 73 -2.14 8.10 -17.30
C GLY A 73 -1.14 7.10 -16.70
N PHE A 74 -1.18 5.85 -17.19
CA PHE A 74 -0.23 4.80 -16.82
C PHE A 74 1.16 5.06 -17.41
N LYS A 75 1.95 5.90 -16.74
CA LYS A 75 3.26 6.34 -17.21
C LYS A 75 4.33 6.02 -16.18
N ALA A 76 5.50 5.64 -16.66
CA ALA A 76 6.69 5.49 -15.82
C ALA A 76 7.03 6.82 -15.13
N VAL A 77 7.26 6.75 -13.82
CA VAL A 77 7.64 7.89 -12.96
C VAL A 77 9.07 7.70 -12.43
N GLY A 78 9.71 8.77 -11.98
CA GLY A 78 11.08 8.70 -11.45
C GLY A 78 12.17 8.48 -12.50
N LYS A 79 11.94 8.90 -13.75
CA LYS A 79 12.88 8.69 -14.87
C LYS A 79 14.09 9.65 -14.87
N THR A 80 13.99 10.74 -14.12
CA THR A 80 15.07 11.73 -13.95
C THR A 80 15.42 11.83 -12.47
N ALA A 81 16.61 12.34 -12.15
CA ALA A 81 17.00 12.56 -10.75
C ALA A 81 15.95 13.38 -9.98
N ASP A 82 15.49 14.49 -10.56
CA ASP A 82 14.48 15.36 -9.95
C ASP A 82 13.16 14.63 -9.68
N THR A 83 12.67 13.86 -10.65
CA THR A 83 11.39 13.13 -10.50
C THR A 83 11.53 11.90 -9.60
N ALA A 84 12.70 11.27 -9.53
CA ALA A 84 12.98 10.21 -8.56
C ALA A 84 13.00 10.79 -7.14
N MET A 85 13.51 12.01 -6.97
CA MET A 85 13.52 12.70 -5.68
C MET A 85 12.11 13.02 -5.19
N GLN A 86 11.19 13.37 -6.08
CA GLN A 86 9.78 13.53 -5.74
C GLN A 86 9.14 12.23 -5.22
N VAL A 87 9.49 11.06 -5.79
CA VAL A 87 9.00 9.76 -5.30
C VAL A 87 9.53 9.47 -3.90
N PHE A 88 10.81 9.74 -3.66
CA PHE A 88 11.43 9.52 -2.35
C PHE A 88 10.84 10.43 -1.27
N GLU A 89 10.69 11.73 -1.53
CA GLU A 89 10.11 12.67 -0.55
C GLU A 89 8.63 12.35 -0.24
N ALA A 90 7.92 11.66 -1.13
CA ALA A 90 6.55 11.20 -0.86
C ALA A 90 6.46 10.08 0.18
N VAL A 91 7.59 9.39 0.48
CA VAL A 91 7.62 8.19 1.34
C VAL A 91 8.66 8.23 2.46
N LYS A 92 9.34 9.37 2.61
CA LYS A 92 10.32 9.61 3.66
C LYS A 92 9.67 9.86 5.02
#